data_AF-A0A7K3MQ10-F1
#
_entry.id   AF-A0A7K3MQ10-F1
#
_cell.length_a   1.000
_cell.length_b   1.000
_cell.length_c   1.000
_cell.angle_alpha   90.00
_cell.angle_beta   90.00
_cell.angle_gamma   90.00
#
_symmetry.space_group_name_H-M   'P 1'
#
loop_
_entity.id
_entity.type
_entity.pdbx_description
1 polymer ?
#
loop_
_entity_poly.entity_id
_entity_poly.type
_entity_poly.pdbx_seq_one_letter_code
_entity_poly.pdbx_strand_id
1 'polypeptide(L)'
;MITKLYLGIALMASVYLYYSDASSASEIKYLSIAEIQQQTPLQKSIANGKDVYADFCVQCHLANGKGDGLNIPPLDGSDWLKKKRSQIIHVVKYGQSSEIMVNSKKFNNIMPAPVGLSNQEVADVLNYVMNSWSNKNKKIVTADQVALVKP
;
A
#
# COMPACT_ATOMS: atom_id res chain seq x y z
N MET A 1 42.07 -16.54 -58.45
CA MET A 1 42.02 -15.72 -57.21
C MET A 1 40.71 -14.93 -57.02
N ILE A 2 39.67 -15.12 -57.86
CA ILE A 2 38.45 -14.29 -57.85
C ILE A 2 37.32 -14.87 -56.98
N THR A 3 37.35 -16.17 -56.67
CA THR A 3 36.30 -16.86 -55.88
C THR A 3 36.38 -16.61 -54.37
N LYS A 4 37.53 -16.18 -53.84
CA LYS A 4 37.70 -15.87 -52.39
C LYS A 4 37.23 -14.46 -52.00
N LEU A 5 36.94 -13.58 -52.97
CA LEU A 5 36.49 -12.20 -52.69
C LEU A 5 34.97 -12.11 -52.48
N TYR A 6 34.19 -12.97 -53.13
CA TYR A 6 32.72 -12.98 -53.01
C TYR A 6 32.21 -13.48 -51.65
N LEU A 7 32.96 -14.36 -50.98
CA LEU A 7 32.59 -14.89 -49.66
C LEU A 7 32.67 -13.83 -48.55
N GLY A 8 33.55 -12.82 -48.70
CA GLY A 8 33.69 -11.73 -47.73
C GLY A 8 32.61 -10.65 -47.84
N ILE A 9 32.08 -10.42 -49.04
CA ILE A 9 31.03 -9.41 -49.27
C ILE A 9 29.67 -9.93 -48.79
N ALA A 10 29.41 -11.23 -48.92
CA ALA A 10 28.18 -11.85 -48.42
C ALA A 10 28.04 -11.81 -46.88
N LEU A 11 29.16 -11.89 -46.14
CA LEU A 11 29.18 -11.78 -44.67
C LEU A 11 29.02 -10.34 -44.18
N MET A 12 29.54 -9.35 -44.91
CA MET A 12 29.33 -7.94 -44.58
C MET A 12 27.87 -7.50 -44.83
N ALA A 13 27.23 -8.01 -45.90
CA ALA A 13 25.84 -7.70 -46.21
C ALA A 13 24.84 -8.32 -45.22
N SER A 14 25.10 -9.54 -44.72
CA SER A 14 24.25 -10.18 -43.72
C SER A 14 24.39 -9.53 -42.33
N VAL A 15 25.59 -9.08 -41.97
CA VAL A 15 25.81 -8.27 -40.75
C VAL A 15 25.15 -6.89 -40.88
N TYR A 16 25.19 -6.26 -42.07
CA TYR A 16 24.54 -4.96 -42.28
C TYR A 16 23.01 -5.06 -42.20
N LEU A 17 22.40 -6.10 -42.77
CA LEU A 17 20.96 -6.34 -42.67
C LEU A 17 20.53 -6.70 -41.24
N TYR A 18 21.35 -7.44 -40.48
CA TYR A 18 21.12 -7.69 -39.05
C TYR A 18 21.23 -6.40 -38.21
N TYR A 19 22.18 -5.51 -38.53
CA TYR A 19 22.30 -4.18 -37.90
C TYR A 19 21.16 -3.23 -38.30
N SER A 20 20.65 -3.36 -39.53
CA SER A 20 19.54 -2.54 -40.04
C SER A 20 18.25 -2.79 -39.25
N ASP A 21 18.00 -4.04 -38.83
CA ASP A 21 16.83 -4.44 -38.04
C ASP A 21 16.94 -4.01 -36.56
N ALA A 22 18.17 -3.93 -36.03
CA ALA A 22 18.46 -3.48 -34.67
C ALA A 22 18.30 -1.95 -34.47
N SER A 23 18.11 -1.17 -35.54
CA SER A 23 17.90 0.28 -35.48
C SER A 23 16.44 0.69 -35.19
N SER A 24 15.55 -0.26 -34.87
CA SER A 24 14.20 0.04 -34.35
C SER A 24 14.15 0.17 -32.82
N ALA A 25 15.31 0.11 -32.15
CA ALA A 25 15.39 0.31 -30.72
C ALA A 25 15.45 1.81 -30.36
N SER A 26 14.39 2.23 -29.66
CA SER A 26 14.35 3.34 -28.71
C SER A 26 13.98 4.73 -29.24
N GLU A 27 12.70 4.90 -29.58
CA GLU A 27 11.98 6.03 -28.99
C GLU A 27 11.93 5.82 -27.47
N ILE A 28 13.00 6.20 -26.76
CA ILE A 28 12.84 6.53 -25.33
C ILE A 28 11.97 7.79 -25.32
N LYS A 29 10.66 7.57 -25.28
CA LYS A 29 9.69 8.53 -24.81
C LYS A 29 10.18 8.94 -23.43
N TYR A 30 10.90 10.05 -23.36
CA TYR A 30 11.17 10.75 -22.11
C TYR A 30 9.79 11.06 -21.53
N LEU A 31 9.32 10.17 -20.66
CA LEU A 31 8.23 10.43 -19.74
C LEU A 31 8.52 11.79 -19.13
N SER A 32 7.62 12.73 -19.37
CA SER A 32 7.77 14.06 -18.81
C SER A 32 7.93 13.89 -17.31
N ILE A 33 8.94 14.54 -16.73
CA ILE A 33 9.20 14.50 -15.28
C ILE A 33 7.98 15.07 -14.51
N ALA A 34 7.07 15.76 -15.20
CA ALA A 34 5.77 16.20 -14.71
C ALA A 34 4.74 15.06 -14.53
N GLU A 35 4.85 13.95 -15.28
CA GLU A 35 3.98 12.77 -15.18
C GLU A 35 4.47 11.74 -14.15
N ILE A 36 5.64 11.94 -13.55
CA ILE A 36 6.07 11.24 -12.32
C ILE A 36 5.31 11.85 -11.13
N GLN A 37 4.00 11.68 -11.19
CA GLN A 37 3.05 11.46 -10.10
C GLN A 37 3.03 12.50 -8.95
N GLN A 38 2.20 13.54 -9.11
CA GLN A 38 1.50 14.08 -7.94
C GLN A 38 0.56 13.00 -7.38
N GLN A 39 1.00 12.28 -6.36
CA GLN A 39 0.14 11.38 -5.59
C GLN A 39 -1.03 12.17 -5.01
N THR A 40 -2.23 11.61 -5.08
CA THR A 40 -3.39 12.17 -4.37
C THR A 40 -3.12 12.21 -2.86
N PRO A 41 -3.79 13.10 -2.10
CA PRO A 41 -3.64 13.12 -0.64
C PRO A 41 -3.90 11.76 0.02
N LEU A 42 -4.87 10.99 -0.50
CA LEU A 42 -5.16 9.64 -0.01
C LEU A 42 -4.01 8.67 -0.30
N GLN A 43 -3.44 8.69 -1.51
CA GLN A 43 -2.30 7.83 -1.85
C GLN A 43 -1.08 8.13 -0.97
N LYS A 44 -0.78 9.41 -0.73
CA LYS A 44 0.30 9.81 0.18
C LYS A 44 0.05 9.32 1.60
N SER A 45 -1.17 9.50 2.11
CA SER A 45 -1.55 9.05 3.45
C SER A 45 -1.47 7.52 3.60
N ILE A 46 -1.90 6.76 2.58
CA ILE A 46 -1.76 5.30 2.54
C ILE A 46 -0.28 4.89 2.55
N ALA A 47 0.58 5.58 1.79
CA ALA A 47 2.01 5.28 1.75
C ALA A 47 2.66 5.47 3.12
N ASN A 48 2.42 6.62 3.78
CA ASN A 48 2.90 6.87 5.14
C ASN A 48 2.34 5.86 6.15
N GLY A 49 1.04 5.54 6.03
CA GLY A 49 0.34 4.65 6.95
C GLY A 49 0.85 3.22 6.92
N LYS A 50 1.48 2.81 5.81
CA LYS A 50 2.14 1.50 5.70
C LYS A 50 3.31 1.39 6.67
N ASP A 51 4.11 2.44 6.82
CA ASP A 51 5.27 2.44 7.71
C ASP A 51 4.81 2.41 9.16
N VAL A 52 3.82 3.23 9.53
CA VAL A 52 3.17 3.20 10.85
C VAL A 52 2.60 1.80 11.14
N TYR A 53 1.98 1.14 10.16
CA TYR A 53 1.47 -0.22 10.34
C TYR A 53 2.59 -1.23 10.65
N ALA A 54 3.72 -1.13 9.95
CA ALA A 54 4.87 -2.01 10.14
C ALA A 54 5.51 -1.84 11.52
N ASP A 55 5.51 -0.62 12.05
CA ASP A 55 6.14 -0.32 13.33
C ASP A 55 5.24 -0.70 14.53
N PHE A 56 3.93 -0.49 14.42
CA PHE A 56 3.03 -0.54 15.58
C PHE A 56 1.96 -1.63 15.54
N CYS A 57 1.57 -2.10 14.34
CA CYS A 57 0.35 -2.90 14.19
C CYS A 57 0.62 -4.34 13.75
N VAL A 58 1.68 -4.56 12.96
CA VAL A 58 1.94 -5.82 12.27
C VAL A 58 2.22 -6.99 13.22
N GLN A 59 2.72 -6.71 14.42
CA GLN A 59 3.07 -7.73 15.42
C GLN A 59 1.85 -8.53 15.88
N CYS A 60 0.68 -7.89 15.92
CA CYS A 60 -0.58 -8.53 16.30
C CYS A 60 -1.45 -8.84 15.09
N HIS A 61 -1.65 -7.87 14.19
CA HIS A 61 -2.58 -8.03 13.06
C HIS A 61 -1.97 -8.73 11.84
N LEU A 62 -0.66 -9.00 11.88
CA LEU A 62 0.13 -9.70 10.85
C LEU A 62 0.22 -8.95 9.51
N ALA A 63 1.23 -9.26 8.71
CA ALA A 63 1.46 -8.55 7.43
C ALA A 63 0.27 -8.63 6.44
N ASN A 64 -0.53 -9.70 6.54
CA ASN A 64 -1.72 -9.91 5.72
C ASN A 64 -3.00 -9.34 6.34
N GLY A 65 -2.92 -8.69 7.50
CA GLY A 65 -4.07 -8.08 8.17
C GLY A 65 -5.09 -9.08 8.71
N LYS A 66 -4.81 -10.37 8.74
CA LYS A 66 -5.79 -11.39 9.16
C LYS A 66 -5.82 -11.61 10.67
N GLY A 67 -4.81 -11.14 11.40
CA GLY A 67 -4.60 -11.54 12.79
C GLY A 67 -4.49 -13.06 12.93
N ASP A 68 -4.68 -13.58 14.15
CA ASP A 68 -4.77 -15.03 14.39
C ASP A 68 -6.20 -15.58 14.20
N GLY A 69 -7.20 -14.70 14.05
CA GLY A 69 -8.60 -15.06 13.85
C GLY A 69 -9.30 -15.68 15.08
N LEU A 70 -8.60 -15.76 16.22
CA LEU A 70 -9.09 -16.27 17.50
C LEU A 70 -9.09 -15.16 18.56
N ASN A 71 -7.94 -14.53 18.76
CA ASN A 71 -7.73 -13.50 19.78
C ASN A 71 -7.61 -12.11 19.19
N ILE A 72 -6.99 -12.00 18.01
CA ILE A 72 -6.75 -10.77 17.29
C ILE A 72 -7.67 -10.73 16.06
N PRO A 73 -8.57 -9.74 15.97
CA PRO A 73 -9.52 -9.66 14.86
C PRO A 73 -8.82 -9.38 13.53
N PRO A 74 -9.39 -9.87 12.41
CA PRO A 74 -8.92 -9.50 11.09
C PRO A 74 -9.24 -8.03 10.81
N LEU A 75 -8.27 -7.33 10.25
CA LEU A 75 -8.43 -6.03 9.62
C LEU A 75 -8.81 -6.18 8.14
N ASP A 76 -8.28 -7.20 7.45
CA ASP A 76 -8.69 -7.53 6.08
C ASP A 76 -10.18 -7.91 6.04
N GLY A 77 -10.96 -7.19 5.23
CA GLY A 77 -12.38 -7.44 5.05
C GLY A 77 -13.23 -7.16 6.28
N SER A 78 -12.70 -6.45 7.29
CA SER A 78 -13.42 -6.13 8.53
C SER A 78 -14.63 -5.24 8.27
N ASP A 79 -15.82 -5.68 8.70
CA ASP A 79 -17.03 -4.88 8.63
C ASP A 79 -17.00 -3.68 9.59
N TRP A 80 -16.25 -3.80 10.69
CA TRP A 80 -15.97 -2.74 11.63
C TRP A 80 -15.33 -1.52 10.96
N LEU A 81 -14.30 -1.74 10.12
CA LEU A 81 -13.60 -0.68 9.37
C LEU A 81 -14.53 0.16 8.49
N LYS A 82 -15.63 -0.42 8.03
CA LYS A 82 -16.63 0.26 7.18
C LYS A 82 -17.68 1.00 7.99
N LYS A 83 -18.10 0.44 9.13
CA LYS A 83 -19.30 0.88 9.87
C LYS A 83 -19.01 1.74 11.10
N LYS A 84 -17.82 1.63 11.68
CA LYS A 84 -17.51 2.13 13.04
C LYS A 84 -16.34 3.11 13.06
N ARG A 85 -16.32 4.05 12.11
CA ARG A 85 -15.18 4.94 11.87
C ARG A 85 -14.69 5.68 13.11
N SER A 86 -15.58 6.35 13.84
CA SER A 86 -15.19 7.10 15.05
C SER A 86 -14.69 6.18 16.16
N GLN A 87 -15.31 5.01 16.33
CA GLN A 87 -14.84 4.02 17.29
C GLN A 87 -13.46 3.49 16.93
N ILE A 88 -13.16 3.27 15.65
CA ILE A 88 -11.84 2.80 15.23
C ILE A 88 -10.75 3.85 15.44
N ILE A 89 -11.07 5.12 15.19
CA ILE A 89 -10.17 6.23 15.55
C ILE A 89 -9.90 6.20 17.05
N HIS A 90 -10.94 6.03 17.87
CA HIS A 90 -10.80 5.92 19.32
C HIS A 90 -9.92 4.73 19.72
N VAL A 91 -10.18 3.54 19.20
CA VAL A 91 -9.42 2.31 19.47
C VAL A 91 -7.93 2.47 19.13
N VAL A 92 -7.61 3.10 17.99
CA VAL A 92 -6.19 3.31 17.64
C VAL A 92 -5.52 4.35 18.54
N LYS A 93 -6.25 5.36 19.04
CA LYS A 93 -5.67 6.38 19.94
C LYS A 93 -5.53 5.93 21.38
N TYR A 94 -6.49 5.16 21.87
CA TYR A 94 -6.68 4.92 23.31
C TYR A 94 -6.76 3.44 23.67
N GLY A 95 -6.63 2.56 22.68
CA GLY A 95 -6.77 1.13 22.88
C GLY A 95 -8.23 0.69 23.02
N GLN A 96 -8.42 -0.59 23.28
CA GLN A 96 -9.71 -1.23 23.43
C GLN A 96 -9.60 -2.40 24.38
N SER A 97 -10.56 -2.55 25.29
CA SER A 97 -10.61 -3.69 26.23
C SER A 97 -11.99 -4.33 26.36
N SER A 98 -13.02 -3.73 25.76
CA SER A 98 -14.37 -4.28 25.79
C SER A 98 -14.62 -5.26 24.64
N GLU A 99 -15.65 -6.07 24.81
CA GLU A 99 -16.08 -7.05 23.81
C GLU A 99 -16.56 -6.38 22.52
N ILE A 100 -16.15 -6.94 21.38
CA ILE A 100 -16.51 -6.46 20.05
C ILE A 100 -16.92 -7.63 19.15
N MET A 101 -17.72 -7.30 18.13
CA MET A 101 -18.09 -8.23 17.06
C MET A 101 -17.46 -7.75 15.75
N VAL A 102 -16.59 -8.57 15.16
CA VAL A 102 -15.97 -8.34 13.86
C VAL A 102 -16.30 -9.51 12.94
N ASN A 103 -16.96 -9.24 11.81
CA ASN A 103 -17.38 -10.27 10.86
C ASN A 103 -18.17 -11.42 11.55
N SER A 104 -19.11 -11.05 12.44
CA SER A 104 -19.93 -11.96 13.24
C SER A 104 -19.16 -12.87 14.20
N LYS A 105 -17.88 -12.63 14.43
CA LYS A 105 -17.07 -13.30 15.45
C LYS A 105 -16.83 -12.37 16.64
N LYS A 106 -16.87 -12.96 17.83
CA LYS A 106 -16.68 -12.27 19.11
C LYS A 106 -15.18 -12.20 19.46
N PHE A 107 -14.74 -11.02 19.88
CA PHE A 107 -13.40 -10.78 20.39
C PHE A 107 -13.52 -10.00 21.70
N ASN A 108 -12.77 -10.39 22.73
CA ASN A 108 -12.80 -9.76 24.05
C ASN A 108 -11.39 -9.71 24.66
N ASN A 109 -10.42 -9.29 23.85
CA ASN A 109 -9.04 -9.11 24.26
C ASN A 109 -8.67 -7.62 24.28
N ILE A 110 -7.56 -7.32 24.94
CA ILE A 110 -7.04 -5.97 25.06
C ILE A 110 -6.19 -5.65 23.82
N MET A 111 -6.55 -4.59 23.10
CA MET A 111 -5.67 -3.89 22.18
C MET A 111 -5.09 -2.68 22.92
N PRO A 112 -3.80 -2.67 23.28
CA PRO A 112 -3.19 -1.52 23.94
C PRO A 112 -3.12 -0.32 22.98
N ALA A 113 -3.20 0.89 23.53
CA ALA A 113 -2.93 2.11 22.78
C ALA A 113 -1.45 2.15 22.36
N PRO A 114 -1.13 2.37 21.08
CA PRO A 114 0.22 2.71 20.66
C PRO A 114 0.67 4.00 21.35
N VAL A 115 1.89 4.00 21.90
CA VAL A 115 2.45 5.18 22.55
C VAL A 115 3.08 6.10 21.50
N GLY A 116 2.76 7.38 21.56
CA GLY A 116 3.48 8.42 20.80
C GLY A 116 2.99 8.68 19.37
N LEU A 117 1.92 8.01 18.90
CA LEU A 117 1.35 8.33 17.58
C LEU A 117 0.68 9.70 17.59
N SER A 118 1.06 10.55 16.63
CA SER A 118 0.39 11.81 16.34
C SER A 118 -0.97 11.59 15.67
N ASN A 119 -1.82 12.63 15.67
CA ASN A 119 -3.11 12.56 14.97
C ASN A 119 -2.96 12.27 13.46
N GLN A 120 -1.86 12.72 12.85
CA GLN A 120 -1.58 12.47 11.43
C GLN A 120 -1.19 11.01 11.19
N GLU A 121 -0.33 10.42 12.03
CA GLU A 121 0.06 9.01 11.91
C GLU A 121 -1.14 8.07 12.14
N VAL A 122 -2.01 8.41 13.08
CA VAL A 122 -3.28 7.68 13.27
C VAL A 122 -4.18 7.79 12.03
N ALA A 123 -4.29 8.97 11.41
CA ALA A 123 -5.05 9.12 10.17
C ALA A 123 -4.44 8.29 9.03
N ASP A 124 -3.12 8.32 8.91
CA ASP A 124 -2.35 7.62 7.87
C ASP A 124 -2.51 6.10 8.00
N VAL A 125 -2.29 5.52 9.19
CA VAL A 125 -2.43 4.06 9.39
C VAL A 125 -3.86 3.58 9.15
N LEU A 126 -4.86 4.37 9.52
CA LEU A 126 -6.25 4.05 9.23
C LEU A 126 -6.57 4.09 7.74
N ASN A 127 -6.05 5.08 7.02
CA ASN A 127 -6.20 5.15 5.57
C ASN A 127 -5.51 3.96 4.87
N TYR A 128 -4.33 3.55 5.34
CA TYR A 128 -3.65 2.35 4.87
C TYR A 128 -4.49 1.08 5.11
N VAL A 129 -4.91 0.83 6.35
CA VAL A 129 -5.70 -0.37 6.72
C VAL A 129 -7.04 -0.42 5.97
N MET A 130 -7.71 0.72 5.79
CA MET A 130 -8.98 0.82 5.06
C MET A 130 -8.86 0.69 3.53
N ASN A 131 -7.63 0.67 2.99
CA ASN A 131 -7.34 0.52 1.56
C ASN A 131 -6.34 -0.60 1.25
N SER A 132 -6.07 -1.46 2.23
CA SER A 132 -5.20 -2.63 2.09
C SER A 132 -6.00 -3.91 1.97
N TRP A 133 -5.37 -4.92 1.36
CA TRP A 133 -5.96 -6.25 1.17
C TRP A 133 -7.29 -6.19 0.41
N SER A 134 -8.38 -6.74 0.95
CA SER A 134 -9.71 -6.63 0.35
C SER A 134 -10.44 -5.31 0.67
N ASN A 135 -9.89 -4.46 1.54
CA ASN A 135 -10.52 -3.20 1.91
C ASN A 135 -10.35 -2.13 0.83
N LYS A 136 -11.42 -1.36 0.60
CA LYS A 136 -11.42 -0.20 -0.31
C LYS A 136 -12.25 0.91 0.32
N ASN A 137 -11.65 2.06 0.57
CA ASN A 137 -12.33 3.21 1.15
C ASN A 137 -11.83 4.52 0.52
N LYS A 138 -12.73 5.20 -0.19
CA LYS A 138 -12.45 6.50 -0.82
C LYS A 138 -12.48 7.66 0.17
N LYS A 139 -13.11 7.50 1.34
CA LYS A 139 -13.27 8.57 2.33
C LYS A 139 -12.04 8.65 3.24
N ILE A 140 -11.18 9.61 2.94
CA ILE A 140 -9.95 9.89 3.70
C ILE A 140 -10.25 10.23 5.17
N VAL A 141 -9.52 9.59 6.09
CA VAL A 141 -9.41 9.98 7.50
C VAL A 141 -8.44 11.15 7.56
N THR A 142 -8.83 12.25 8.19
CA THR A 142 -7.96 13.43 8.32
C THR A 142 -7.46 13.58 9.76
N ALA A 143 -6.30 14.21 9.94
CA ALA A 143 -5.77 14.50 11.27
C ALA A 143 -6.76 15.32 12.12
N ASP A 144 -7.52 16.24 11.52
CA ASP A 144 -8.55 17.01 12.22
C ASP A 144 -9.68 16.11 12.75
N GLN A 145 -10.14 15.14 11.95
CA GLN A 145 -11.12 14.15 12.41
C GLN A 145 -10.57 13.36 13.62
N VAL A 146 -9.28 13.00 13.59
CA VAL A 146 -8.63 12.29 14.68
C VAL A 146 -8.48 13.17 15.93
N ALA A 147 -8.20 14.47 15.77
CA ALA A 147 -8.05 15.42 16.88
C ALA A 147 -9.35 15.63 17.68
N LEU A 148 -10.49 15.50 17.00
CA LEU A 148 -11.82 15.63 17.61
C LEU A 148 -12.20 14.44 18.50
N VAL A 149 -11.60 13.26 18.31
CA VAL A 149 -11.91 12.07 19.11
C VAL A 149 -11.18 12.13 20.45
N LYS A 150 -11.96 12.13 21.53
CA LYS A 150 -11.51 12.17 22.94
C LYS A 150 -11.60 10.76 23.58
N PRO A 151 -10.88 10.50 24.69
CA PRO A 151 -10.94 9.22 25.41
C PRO A 151 -12.35 8.83 25.84
#